data_AF-A0AAW7I1A9-F1
#
_entry.id   AF-A0AAW7I1A9-F1
#
_cell.length_a   1.000
_cell.length_b   1.000
_cell.length_c   1.000
_cell.angle_alpha   90.00
_cell.angle_beta   90.00
_cell.angle_gamma   90.00
#
_symmetry.space_group_name_H-M   'P 1'
#
loop_
_entity.id
_entity.type
_entity.pdbx_description
1 polymer ?
#
loop_
_entity_poly.entity_id
_entity_poly.type
_entity_poly.pdbx_seq_one_letter_code
_entity_poly.pdbx_strand_id
1 'polypeptide(L)'
;MSTINTTPTTPAEHRVIELRNEGMAYDKIKDETGVPERRIKALTKGIVKPKKTLQRAPKILKPFDRTFERVYPLACRTNGIRDYELRDILHQEYRSTWDCSNGYYESNYTQDTIKRIKAKARERALEEGSNVIFIADWIDECSPRASFNFMVSAASDLNSRIEEYVAEYMAVHGSRQGDDSDDGVVARIKQRYATLRFLWKLAVPDYGKEPIQKLLNRSTKLVGELEGNPDVEFSWHGEIEKPDYYPEPSGRDHFLDFVEAQEWI
;
A
#
# COMPACT_ATOMS: atom_id res chain seq x y z
N MET A 1 27.17 -12.46 -62.03
CA MET A 1 26.37 -11.29 -62.41
C MET A 1 27.16 -10.03 -62.06
N SER A 2 27.61 -9.30 -63.08
CA SER A 2 28.56 -8.18 -62.94
C SER A 2 27.96 -7.00 -62.18
N THR A 3 28.58 -6.63 -61.07
CA THR A 3 28.34 -5.37 -60.34
C THR A 3 29.01 -4.23 -61.10
N ILE A 4 28.25 -3.53 -61.93
CA ILE A 4 28.69 -2.27 -62.53
C ILE A 4 28.62 -1.21 -61.43
N ASN A 5 29.73 -0.97 -60.73
CA ASN A 5 29.89 0.21 -59.90
C ASN A 5 29.89 1.42 -60.83
N THR A 6 28.87 2.26 -60.72
CA THR A 6 28.77 3.48 -61.52
C THR A 6 29.63 4.54 -60.85
N THR A 7 30.72 4.92 -61.50
CA THR A 7 31.66 5.92 -60.96
C THR A 7 30.98 7.30 -60.96
N PRO A 8 30.93 8.01 -59.83
CA PRO A 8 30.43 9.38 -59.81
C PRO A 8 31.35 10.24 -60.68
N THR A 9 30.77 10.99 -61.61
CA THR A 9 31.51 11.81 -62.60
C THR A 9 31.26 13.30 -62.39
N THR A 10 30.26 13.68 -61.57
CA THR A 10 29.89 15.07 -61.31
C THR A 10 29.89 15.41 -59.82
N PRO A 11 30.12 16.68 -59.43
CA PRO A 11 30.09 17.11 -58.02
C PRO A 11 28.77 16.78 -57.32
N ALA A 12 27.65 16.85 -58.05
CA ALA A 12 26.33 16.47 -57.54
C ALA A 12 26.22 14.99 -57.18
N GLU A 13 26.86 14.10 -57.95
CA GLU A 13 26.87 12.66 -57.69
C GLU A 13 27.76 12.29 -56.48
N HIS A 14 28.84 13.03 -56.24
CA HIS A 14 29.62 12.90 -55.00
C HIS A 14 28.79 13.33 -53.78
N ARG A 15 28.03 14.41 -53.90
CA ARG A 15 27.15 14.91 -52.83
C ARG A 15 26.03 13.92 -52.48
N VAL A 16 25.51 13.19 -53.46
CA VAL A 16 24.52 12.10 -53.24
C VAL A 16 25.08 11.00 -52.31
N ILE A 17 26.35 10.63 -52.48
CA ILE A 17 27.00 9.59 -51.67
C ILE A 17 27.21 10.09 -50.23
N GLU A 18 27.66 11.33 -50.07
CA GLU A 18 27.83 11.97 -48.75
C GLU A 18 26.52 12.05 -47.97
N LEU A 19 25.47 12.60 -48.59
CA LEU A 19 24.15 12.73 -47.95
C LEU A 19 23.53 11.37 -47.58
N ARG A 20 23.83 10.33 -48.37
CA ARG A 20 23.40 8.98 -48.05
C ARG A 20 24.15 8.40 -46.84
N ASN A 21 25.46 8.66 -46.75
CA ASN A 21 26.27 8.29 -45.60
C ASN A 21 25.84 9.03 -44.33
N GLU A 22 25.33 10.26 -44.45
CA GLU A 22 24.71 11.03 -43.36
C GLU A 22 23.32 10.52 -42.96
N GLY A 23 22.77 9.55 -43.70
CA GLY A 23 21.50 8.88 -43.37
C GLY A 23 20.25 9.60 -43.88
N MET A 24 20.36 10.45 -44.89
CA MET A 24 19.22 11.10 -45.54
C MET A 24 18.41 10.11 -46.41
N ALA A 25 17.10 10.37 -46.52
CA ALA A 25 16.19 9.60 -47.35
C ALA A 25 16.32 9.99 -48.83
N TYR A 26 15.99 9.09 -49.76
CA TYR A 26 16.17 9.32 -51.19
C TYR A 26 15.42 10.53 -51.71
N ASP A 27 14.23 10.80 -51.18
CA ASP A 27 13.41 11.94 -51.57
C ASP A 27 14.09 13.26 -51.20
N LYS A 28 14.66 13.34 -49.99
CA LYS A 28 15.42 14.53 -49.56
C LYS A 28 16.71 14.72 -50.36
N ILE A 29 17.39 13.62 -50.70
CA ILE A 29 18.60 13.68 -51.55
C ILE A 29 18.24 14.16 -52.96
N LYS A 30 17.09 13.73 -53.50
CA LYS A 30 16.59 14.18 -54.80
C LYS A 30 16.26 15.67 -54.78
N ASP A 31 15.60 16.16 -53.74
CA ASP A 31 15.27 17.57 -53.59
C ASP A 31 16.52 18.44 -53.42
N GLU A 32 17.56 17.93 -52.76
CA GLU A 32 18.81 18.67 -52.47
C GLU A 32 19.83 18.63 -53.62
N THR A 33 19.87 17.54 -54.40
CA THR A 33 20.89 17.35 -55.46
C THR A 33 20.33 17.48 -56.88
N GLY A 34 19.01 17.45 -57.05
CA GLY A 34 18.35 17.49 -58.37
C GLY A 34 18.59 16.25 -59.25
N VAL A 35 19.29 15.23 -58.73
CA VAL A 35 19.65 14.02 -59.48
C VAL A 35 18.42 13.09 -59.59
N PRO A 36 18.16 12.48 -60.77
CA PRO A 36 17.05 11.54 -60.92
C PRO A 36 17.15 10.36 -59.95
N GLU A 37 16.03 9.96 -59.36
CA GLU A 37 15.96 8.92 -58.32
C GLU A 37 16.57 7.58 -58.76
N ARG A 38 16.44 7.22 -60.05
CA ARG A 38 17.06 6.02 -60.64
C ARG A 38 18.59 6.07 -60.56
N ARG A 39 19.19 7.25 -60.71
CA ARG A 39 20.63 7.49 -60.64
C ARG A 39 21.10 7.54 -59.18
N ILE A 40 20.32 8.13 -58.28
CA ILE A 40 20.56 8.08 -56.83
C ILE A 40 20.62 6.62 -56.35
N LYS A 41 19.61 5.80 -56.69
CA LYS A 41 19.57 4.38 -56.31
C LYS A 41 20.73 3.56 -56.86
N ALA A 42 21.25 3.91 -58.04
CA ALA A 42 22.41 3.26 -58.63
C ALA A 42 23.70 3.62 -57.88
N LEU A 43 23.89 4.91 -57.55
CA LEU A 43 25.08 5.42 -56.86
C LEU A 43 25.13 5.04 -55.38
N THR A 44 23.98 4.88 -54.73
CA THR A 44 23.89 4.48 -53.31
C THR A 44 23.71 2.97 -53.12
N LYS A 45 23.83 2.18 -54.18
CA LYS A 45 23.64 0.73 -54.15
C LYS A 45 24.77 0.08 -53.33
N GLY A 46 24.44 -0.39 -52.13
CA GLY A 46 25.40 -0.98 -51.18
C GLY A 46 25.69 -0.12 -49.95
N ILE A 47 25.22 1.14 -49.92
CA ILE A 47 25.36 2.02 -48.75
C ILE A 47 24.19 1.76 -47.79
N VAL A 48 24.47 1.01 -46.72
CA VAL A 48 23.50 0.76 -45.64
C VAL A 48 23.29 2.05 -44.87
N LYS A 49 22.05 2.53 -44.81
CA LYS A 49 21.68 3.73 -44.05
C LYS A 49 22.13 3.54 -42.60
N PRO A 50 22.92 4.45 -42.00
CA PRO A 50 23.27 4.35 -40.59
C PRO A 50 21.97 4.31 -39.76
N LYS A 51 21.86 3.31 -38.89
CA LYS A 51 20.72 3.20 -37.97
C LYS A 51 20.73 4.45 -37.11
N LYS A 52 19.73 5.32 -37.27
CA LYS A 52 19.50 6.42 -36.32
C LYS A 52 19.37 5.79 -34.94
N THR A 53 20.31 6.07 -34.05
CA THR A 53 20.17 5.81 -32.62
C THR A 53 18.92 6.57 -32.19
N LEU A 54 17.83 5.83 -31.96
CA LEU A 54 16.64 6.39 -31.33
C LEU A 54 17.11 6.98 -30.01
N GLN A 55 17.10 8.32 -29.91
CA GLN A 55 17.30 8.98 -28.63
C GLN A 55 16.18 8.48 -27.72
N ARG A 56 16.52 7.56 -26.82
CA ARG A 56 15.59 7.09 -25.78
C ARG A 56 15.19 8.33 -25.00
N ALA A 57 13.88 8.61 -24.94
CA ALA A 57 13.33 9.58 -24.00
C ALA A 57 13.91 9.33 -22.59
N PRO A 58 14.09 10.37 -21.76
CA PRO A 58 14.59 10.20 -20.40
C PRO A 58 13.76 9.14 -19.69
N LYS A 59 14.45 8.20 -19.04
CA LYS A 59 13.84 7.04 -18.38
C LYS A 59 12.96 7.56 -17.25
N ILE A 60 11.66 7.76 -17.51
CA ILE A 60 10.70 8.09 -16.47
C ILE A 60 10.69 6.88 -15.54
N LEU A 61 11.34 7.01 -14.37
CA LEU A 61 11.35 5.95 -13.37
C LEU A 61 9.90 5.62 -13.02
N LYS A 62 9.59 4.32 -12.97
CA LYS A 62 8.28 3.85 -12.54
C LYS A 62 8.05 4.28 -11.08
N PRO A 63 6.80 4.51 -10.64
CA PRO A 63 6.49 4.90 -9.26
C PRO A 63 7.19 4.03 -8.21
N PHE A 64 7.25 2.72 -8.48
CA PHE A 64 7.94 1.75 -7.64
C PHE A 64 9.45 2.05 -7.49
N ASP A 65 10.15 2.34 -8.59
CA ASP A 65 11.58 2.61 -8.56
C ASP A 65 11.86 3.97 -7.88
N ARG A 66 11.02 4.98 -8.09
CA ARG A 66 11.14 6.27 -7.40
C ARG A 66 10.95 6.13 -5.89
N THR A 67 9.90 5.39 -5.50
CA THR A 67 9.62 5.11 -4.08
C THR A 67 10.80 4.40 -3.45
N PHE A 68 11.33 3.38 -4.12
CA PHE A 68 12.48 2.64 -3.63
C PHE A 68 13.73 3.53 -3.42
N GLU A 69 14.09 4.36 -4.40
CA GLU A 69 15.25 5.27 -4.27
C GLU A 69 15.06 6.30 -3.15
N ARG A 70 13.81 6.65 -2.81
CA ARG A 70 13.51 7.53 -1.67
C ARG A 70 13.50 6.79 -0.34
N VAL A 71 12.97 5.58 -0.27
CA VAL A 71 12.82 4.79 0.96
C VAL A 71 14.15 4.20 1.42
N TYR A 72 14.96 3.66 0.50
CA TYR A 72 16.21 2.99 0.83
C TYR A 72 17.17 3.83 1.70
N PRO A 73 17.52 5.08 1.35
CA PRO A 73 18.42 5.89 2.16
C PRO A 73 17.85 6.21 3.55
N LEU A 74 16.53 6.29 3.71
CA LEU A 74 15.89 6.49 5.01
C LEU A 74 15.95 5.23 5.86
N ALA A 75 15.67 4.07 5.25
CA ALA A 75 15.72 2.79 5.92
C ALA A 75 17.13 2.44 6.41
N CYS A 76 18.19 2.92 5.73
CA CYS A 76 19.58 2.72 6.13
C CYS A 76 20.05 3.65 7.26
N ARG A 77 19.24 4.62 7.70
CA ARG A 77 19.60 5.51 8.82
C ARG A 77 19.71 4.71 10.12
N THR A 78 20.37 5.31 11.12
CA THR A 78 20.46 4.74 12.47
C THR A 78 19.09 4.46 13.09
N ASN A 79 18.13 5.36 12.84
CA ASN A 79 16.76 5.26 13.35
C ASN A 79 15.82 4.55 12.35
N GLY A 80 16.34 4.04 11.24
CA GLY A 80 15.52 3.46 10.17
C GLY A 80 14.51 4.44 9.57
N ILE A 81 13.49 3.86 8.95
CA ILE A 81 12.32 4.57 8.42
C ILE A 81 11.05 4.15 9.18
N ARG A 82 10.21 5.13 9.53
CA ARG A 82 8.90 4.93 10.16
C ARG A 82 7.82 4.52 9.16
N ASP A 83 6.74 3.92 9.64
CA ASP A 83 5.65 3.49 8.75
C ASP A 83 4.90 4.71 8.19
N TYR A 84 4.74 5.78 8.97
CA TYR A 84 4.20 7.06 8.47
C TYR A 84 5.09 7.69 7.39
N GLU A 85 6.42 7.69 7.54
CA GLU A 85 7.35 8.22 6.53
C GLU A 85 7.29 7.41 5.23
N LEU A 86 7.24 6.08 5.36
CA LEU A 86 7.09 5.19 4.22
C LEU A 86 5.78 5.43 3.47
N ARG A 87 4.68 5.60 4.22
CA ARG A 87 3.35 5.82 3.65
C ARG A 87 3.24 7.19 3.00
N ASP A 88 3.79 8.23 3.60
CA ASP A 88 3.85 9.56 2.99
C ASP A 88 4.55 9.51 1.62
N ILE A 89 5.71 8.85 1.52
CA ILE A 89 6.40 8.68 0.23
C ILE A 89 5.53 7.90 -0.76
N LEU A 90 4.86 6.83 -0.32
CA LEU A 90 3.96 6.07 -1.17
C LEU A 90 2.79 6.91 -1.67
N HIS A 91 2.18 7.73 -0.82
CA HIS A 91 1.11 8.65 -1.22
C HIS A 91 1.60 9.71 -2.21
N GLN A 92 2.85 10.18 -2.09
CA GLN A 92 3.41 11.13 -3.04
C GLN A 92 3.67 10.50 -4.41
N GLU A 93 4.15 9.25 -4.46
CA GLU A 93 4.51 8.58 -5.72
C GLU A 93 3.33 7.89 -6.40
N TYR A 94 2.41 7.29 -5.63
CA TYR A 94 1.24 6.55 -6.13
C TYR A 94 -0.04 7.38 -6.11
N ARG A 95 -0.07 8.50 -5.38
CA ARG A 95 -1.25 9.35 -5.12
C ARG A 95 -2.29 8.68 -4.22
N SER A 96 -3.28 9.47 -3.85
CA SER A 96 -4.52 9.04 -3.21
C SER A 96 -5.70 9.59 -3.98
N THR A 97 -6.87 8.98 -3.78
CA THR A 97 -8.13 9.44 -4.37
C THR A 97 -9.14 9.67 -3.25
N TRP A 98 -9.81 10.82 -3.23
CA TRP A 98 -10.85 11.09 -2.25
C TRP A 98 -12.08 10.21 -2.51
N ASP A 99 -12.51 9.44 -1.49
CA ASP A 99 -13.76 8.71 -1.52
C ASP A 99 -14.87 9.57 -0.92
N CYS A 100 -15.75 10.09 -1.80
CA CYS A 100 -16.88 10.93 -1.40
C CYS A 100 -17.94 10.18 -0.57
N SER A 101 -17.94 8.85 -0.62
CA SER A 101 -18.94 8.01 0.06
C SER A 101 -18.54 7.79 1.53
N ASN A 102 -17.25 7.57 1.76
CA ASN A 102 -16.73 7.27 3.09
C ASN A 102 -16.00 8.45 3.75
N GLY A 103 -15.72 9.52 3.00
CA GLY A 103 -15.11 10.74 3.52
C GLY A 103 -13.64 10.61 3.88
N TYR A 104 -12.87 9.83 3.11
CA TYR A 104 -11.43 9.68 3.33
C TYR A 104 -10.65 9.47 2.04
N TYR A 105 -9.33 9.71 2.10
CA TYR A 105 -8.42 9.44 0.98
C TYR A 105 -8.07 7.95 0.86
N GLU A 106 -8.51 7.31 -0.20
CA GLU A 106 -8.09 5.95 -0.55
C GLU A 106 -6.68 5.94 -1.16
N SER A 107 -5.83 5.06 -0.63
CA SER A 107 -4.48 4.83 -1.12
C SER A 107 -4.50 4.16 -2.50
N ASN A 108 -3.82 4.72 -3.50
CA ASN A 108 -3.67 4.08 -4.82
C ASN A 108 -2.54 3.01 -4.84
N TYR A 109 -2.17 2.49 -3.67
CA TYR A 109 -1.20 1.43 -3.49
C TYR A 109 -1.77 0.35 -2.55
N THR A 110 -1.21 -0.85 -2.62
CA THR A 110 -1.69 -1.98 -1.80
C THR A 110 -0.65 -2.41 -0.77
N GLN A 111 -1.07 -3.26 0.17
CA GLN A 111 -0.15 -3.91 1.10
C GLN A 111 0.96 -4.72 0.39
N ASP A 112 0.69 -5.24 -0.81
CA ASP A 112 1.71 -5.91 -1.62
C ASP A 112 2.78 -4.93 -2.10
N THR A 113 2.39 -3.70 -2.46
CA THR A 113 3.34 -2.64 -2.83
C THR A 113 4.33 -2.36 -1.70
N ILE A 114 3.84 -2.19 -0.47
CA ILE A 114 4.66 -1.99 0.73
C ILE A 114 5.62 -3.18 0.93
N LYS A 115 5.10 -4.41 0.89
CA LYS A 115 5.90 -5.63 1.07
C LYS A 115 7.04 -5.72 0.04
N ARG A 116 6.74 -5.43 -1.22
CA ARG A 116 7.74 -5.48 -2.32
C ARG A 116 8.82 -4.42 -2.17
N ILE A 117 8.49 -3.22 -1.71
CA ILE A 117 9.49 -2.17 -1.43
C ILE A 117 10.38 -2.58 -0.26
N LYS A 118 9.79 -3.03 0.86
CA LYS A 118 10.55 -3.52 2.02
C LYS A 118 11.47 -4.70 1.64
N ALA A 119 10.99 -5.61 0.80
CA ALA A 119 11.79 -6.74 0.30
C ALA A 119 12.97 -6.28 -0.57
N LYS A 120 12.73 -5.42 -1.57
CA LYS A 120 13.80 -4.88 -2.44
C LYS A 120 14.85 -4.09 -1.66
N ALA A 121 14.43 -3.34 -0.63
CA ALA A 121 15.35 -2.63 0.26
C ALA A 121 16.26 -3.57 1.04
N ARG A 122 15.72 -4.67 1.55
CA ARG A 122 16.52 -5.70 2.25
C ARG A 122 17.48 -6.43 1.32
N GLU A 123 17.04 -6.73 0.10
CA GLU A 123 17.90 -7.35 -0.92
C GLU A 123 19.11 -6.47 -1.24
N ARG A 124 18.88 -5.19 -1.55
CA ARG A 124 19.96 -4.23 -1.81
C ARG A 124 20.87 -4.03 -0.58
N ALA A 125 20.30 -3.98 0.62
CA ALA A 125 21.08 -3.85 1.84
C ALA A 125 22.02 -5.04 2.05
N LEU A 126 21.56 -6.26 1.75
CA LEU A 126 22.36 -7.47 1.82
C LEU A 126 23.50 -7.46 0.79
N GLU A 127 23.25 -6.97 -0.43
CA GLU A 127 24.27 -6.81 -1.48
C GLU A 127 25.32 -5.75 -1.12
N GLU A 128 24.88 -4.62 -0.51
CA GLU A 128 25.74 -3.49 -0.15
C GLU A 128 26.37 -3.63 1.26
N GLY A 129 26.11 -4.73 1.97
CA GLY A 129 26.60 -4.95 3.35
C GLY A 129 26.06 -3.92 4.35
N SER A 130 24.92 -3.30 4.05
CA SER A 130 24.24 -2.31 4.89
C SER A 130 23.09 -2.94 5.66
N ASN A 131 22.62 -2.27 6.70
CA ASN A 131 21.43 -2.68 7.44
C ASN A 131 20.26 -1.74 7.11
N VAL A 132 19.08 -2.30 6.87
CA VAL A 132 17.84 -1.53 6.68
C VAL A 132 16.86 -1.82 7.81
N ILE A 133 16.35 -0.77 8.42
CA ILE A 133 15.47 -0.84 9.57
C ILE A 133 14.14 -0.18 9.21
N PHE A 134 13.05 -0.94 9.38
CA PHE A 134 11.68 -0.46 9.26
C PHE A 134 11.04 -0.54 10.64
N ILE A 135 10.71 0.62 11.23
CA ILE A 135 10.25 0.71 12.60
C ILE A 135 8.75 0.99 12.62
N ALA A 136 8.02 0.29 13.49
CA ALA A 136 6.62 0.60 13.75
C ALA A 136 6.49 1.93 14.50
N ASP A 137 5.46 2.72 14.20
CA ASP A 137 5.35 4.10 14.69
C ASP A 137 5.26 4.20 16.23
N TRP A 138 4.75 3.17 16.90
CA TRP A 138 4.61 3.14 18.36
C TRP A 138 5.92 2.88 19.13
N ILE A 139 6.99 2.43 18.48
CA ILE A 139 8.27 2.13 19.16
C ILE A 139 8.99 3.44 19.47
N ASP A 140 9.48 3.62 20.70
CA ASP A 140 10.31 4.79 21.05
C ASP A 140 11.69 4.69 20.38
N GLU A 141 12.09 5.76 19.69
CA GLU A 141 13.39 5.88 19.03
C GLU A 141 14.55 5.98 20.02
N CYS A 142 14.31 6.63 21.16
CA CYS A 142 15.35 6.85 22.17
C CYS A 142 15.52 5.62 23.07
N SER A 143 14.46 4.85 23.29
CA SER A 143 14.46 3.70 24.19
C SER A 143 13.60 2.52 23.69
N PRO A 144 13.94 1.92 22.54
CA PRO A 144 13.09 0.92 21.86
C PRO A 144 12.84 -0.34 22.69
N ARG A 145 13.83 -0.76 23.48
CA ARG A 145 13.68 -1.92 24.36
C ARG A 145 12.76 -1.62 25.55
N ALA A 146 12.86 -0.43 26.13
CA ALA A 146 12.02 -0.05 27.26
C ALA A 146 10.56 0.13 26.83
N SER A 147 10.32 0.81 25.69
CA SER A 147 8.97 0.97 25.15
C SER A 147 8.34 -0.38 24.78
N PHE A 148 9.11 -1.29 24.16
CA PHE A 148 8.65 -2.64 23.86
C PHE A 148 8.28 -3.41 25.13
N ASN A 149 9.16 -3.44 26.14
CA ASN A 149 8.91 -4.13 27.39
C ASN A 149 7.68 -3.57 28.12
N PHE A 150 7.52 -2.24 28.13
CA PHE A 150 6.34 -1.60 28.70
C PHE A 150 5.06 -2.08 28.01
N MET A 151 5.03 -2.08 26.67
CA MET A 151 3.86 -2.56 25.91
C MET A 151 3.55 -4.04 26.19
N VAL A 152 4.57 -4.89 26.28
CA VAL A 152 4.38 -6.32 26.60
C VAL A 152 3.83 -6.49 28.02
N SER A 153 4.38 -5.76 29.00
CA SER A 153 3.89 -5.79 30.38
C SER A 153 2.45 -5.30 30.46
N ALA A 154 2.11 -4.18 29.82
CA ALA A 154 0.76 -3.65 29.78
C ALA A 154 -0.24 -4.62 29.12
N ALA A 155 0.15 -5.27 28.01
CA ALA A 155 -0.70 -6.28 27.36
C ALA A 155 -0.94 -7.51 28.26
N SER A 156 0.09 -7.99 28.95
CA SER A 156 -0.04 -9.08 29.93
C SER A 156 -0.94 -8.69 31.09
N ASP A 157 -0.81 -7.44 31.56
CA ASP A 157 -1.62 -6.86 32.63
C ASP A 157 -3.11 -6.88 32.26
N LEU A 158 -3.45 -6.28 31.11
CA LEU A 158 -4.80 -6.24 30.55
C LEU A 158 -5.40 -7.63 30.36
N ASN A 159 -4.62 -8.56 29.79
CA ASN A 159 -5.10 -9.93 29.59
C ASN A 159 -5.43 -10.62 30.92
N SER A 160 -4.62 -10.39 31.96
CA SER A 160 -4.88 -10.94 33.30
C SER A 160 -6.18 -10.39 33.89
N ARG A 161 -6.43 -9.08 33.77
CA ARG A 161 -7.68 -8.46 34.30
C ARG A 161 -8.91 -8.96 33.57
N ILE A 162 -8.83 -9.13 32.26
CA ILE A 162 -9.95 -9.67 31.48
C ILE A 162 -10.24 -11.11 31.91
N GLU A 163 -9.21 -11.94 32.13
CA GLU A 163 -9.40 -13.31 32.60
C GLU A 163 -9.99 -13.36 34.02
N GLU A 164 -9.65 -12.41 34.90
CA GLU A 164 -10.31 -12.23 36.21
C GLU A 164 -11.80 -11.94 36.06
N TYR A 165 -12.18 -10.96 35.24
CA TYR A 165 -13.60 -10.65 34.98
C TYR A 165 -14.37 -11.83 34.36
N VAL A 166 -13.72 -12.59 33.47
CA VAL A 166 -14.31 -13.82 32.93
C VAL A 166 -14.50 -14.87 34.02
N ALA A 167 -13.52 -15.05 34.91
CA ALA A 167 -13.63 -16.00 36.02
C ALA A 167 -14.75 -15.61 36.99
N GLU A 168 -14.85 -14.32 37.36
CA GLU A 168 -15.93 -13.79 38.19
C GLU A 168 -17.31 -14.01 37.54
N TYR A 169 -17.44 -13.70 36.24
CA TYR A 169 -18.66 -13.97 35.49
C TYR A 169 -19.04 -15.45 35.50
N MET A 170 -18.08 -16.35 35.25
CA MET A 170 -18.34 -17.79 35.23
C MET A 170 -18.68 -18.36 36.61
N ALA A 171 -18.15 -17.76 37.68
CA ALA A 171 -18.46 -18.14 39.05
C ALA A 171 -19.92 -17.82 39.45
N VAL A 172 -20.51 -16.76 38.89
CA VAL A 172 -21.89 -16.35 39.21
C VAL A 172 -22.91 -16.82 38.17
N HIS A 173 -22.55 -16.76 36.89
CA HIS A 173 -23.45 -16.96 35.74
C HIS A 173 -23.07 -18.15 34.85
N GLY A 174 -22.20 -19.03 35.36
CA GLY A 174 -21.76 -20.22 34.64
C GLY A 174 -22.93 -21.15 34.26
N SER A 175 -22.96 -21.63 33.04
CA SER A 175 -23.96 -22.55 32.54
C SER A 175 -23.81 -23.90 33.25
N ARG A 176 -24.92 -24.50 33.66
CA ARG A 176 -24.95 -25.84 34.28
C ARG A 176 -23.99 -25.95 35.48
N GLN A 177 -24.02 -24.97 36.39
CA GLN A 177 -23.23 -25.06 37.62
C GLN A 177 -23.59 -26.34 38.41
N GLY A 178 -22.57 -27.04 38.89
CA GLY A 178 -22.71 -28.32 39.61
C GLY A 178 -22.94 -29.56 38.74
N ASP A 179 -23.02 -29.42 37.42
CA ASP A 179 -23.07 -30.54 36.47
C ASP A 179 -21.66 -30.93 36.03
N ASP A 180 -21.13 -32.01 36.60
CA ASP A 180 -19.81 -32.55 36.27
C ASP A 180 -19.82 -33.57 35.13
N SER A 181 -20.94 -33.68 34.39
CA SER A 181 -20.94 -34.41 33.13
C SER A 181 -19.99 -33.76 32.10
N ASP A 182 -19.52 -34.56 31.14
CA ASP A 182 -18.70 -34.07 30.03
C ASP A 182 -19.41 -32.92 29.28
N ASP A 183 -20.73 -33.02 29.10
CA ASP A 183 -21.53 -31.99 28.46
C ASP A 183 -21.58 -30.70 29.28
N GLY A 184 -21.68 -30.81 30.61
CA GLY A 184 -21.60 -29.68 31.55
C GLY A 184 -20.27 -28.95 31.45
N VAL A 185 -19.16 -29.69 31.43
CA VAL A 185 -17.80 -29.15 31.27
C VAL A 185 -17.65 -28.44 29.92
N VAL A 186 -18.07 -29.09 28.82
CA VAL A 186 -18.01 -28.52 27.47
C VAL A 186 -18.83 -27.24 27.36
N ALA A 187 -20.02 -27.20 27.95
CA ALA A 187 -20.87 -26.00 27.97
C ALA A 187 -20.17 -24.83 28.66
N ARG A 188 -19.55 -25.06 29.82
CA ARG A 188 -18.81 -24.02 30.56
C ARG A 188 -17.61 -23.49 29.78
N ILE A 189 -16.84 -24.37 29.13
CA ILE A 189 -15.69 -23.96 28.30
C ILE A 189 -16.16 -23.07 27.14
N LYS A 190 -17.25 -23.45 26.46
CA LYS A 190 -17.82 -22.67 25.36
C LYS A 190 -18.33 -21.31 25.84
N GLN A 191 -19.03 -21.27 26.96
CA GLN A 191 -19.52 -20.02 27.53
C GLN A 191 -18.36 -19.11 27.95
N ARG A 192 -17.34 -19.64 28.64
CA ARG A 192 -16.14 -18.88 29.04
C ARG A 192 -15.48 -18.20 27.84
N TYR A 193 -15.29 -18.95 26.75
CA TYR A 193 -14.73 -18.41 25.51
C TYR A 193 -15.63 -17.34 24.88
N ALA A 194 -16.95 -17.55 24.88
CA ALA A 194 -17.91 -16.57 24.37
C ALA A 194 -17.93 -15.29 25.20
N THR A 195 -17.89 -15.40 26.54
CA THR A 195 -17.81 -14.25 27.46
C THR A 195 -16.55 -13.45 27.22
N LEU A 196 -15.38 -14.11 27.15
CA LEU A 196 -14.11 -13.46 26.83
C LEU A 196 -14.22 -12.65 25.52
N ARG A 197 -14.66 -13.30 24.44
CA ARG A 197 -14.83 -12.64 23.13
C ARG A 197 -15.82 -11.49 23.17
N PHE A 198 -16.90 -11.60 23.94
CA PHE A 198 -17.89 -10.54 24.08
C PHE A 198 -17.32 -9.34 24.81
N LEU A 199 -16.59 -9.55 25.91
CA LEU A 199 -15.87 -8.48 26.62
C LEU A 199 -14.86 -7.76 25.71
N TRP A 200 -14.07 -8.50 24.93
CA TRP A 200 -13.14 -7.88 23.97
C TRP A 200 -13.85 -7.00 22.93
N LYS A 201 -15.02 -7.44 22.41
CA LYS A 201 -15.81 -6.63 21.47
C LYS A 201 -16.36 -5.34 22.10
N LEU A 202 -16.58 -5.33 23.41
CA LEU A 202 -17.07 -4.15 24.13
C LEU A 202 -15.94 -3.21 24.55
N ALA A 203 -14.80 -3.75 24.96
CA ALA A 203 -13.71 -2.97 25.55
C ALA A 203 -12.69 -2.46 24.52
N VAL A 204 -12.54 -3.13 23.38
CA VAL A 204 -11.55 -2.78 22.35
C VAL A 204 -12.25 -2.34 21.08
N PRO A 205 -12.07 -1.06 20.66
CA PRO A 205 -12.57 -0.56 19.38
C PRO A 205 -12.12 -1.47 18.22
N ASP A 206 -13.02 -1.69 17.25
CA ASP A 206 -12.78 -2.50 16.05
C ASP A 206 -12.32 -3.95 16.24
N TYR A 207 -12.36 -4.48 17.47
CA TYR A 207 -12.05 -5.90 17.71
C TYR A 207 -13.04 -6.83 16.98
N GLY A 208 -14.30 -6.39 16.85
CA GLY A 208 -15.35 -7.07 16.10
C GLY A 208 -15.67 -6.38 14.78
N LYS A 209 -16.06 -7.16 13.77
CA LYS A 209 -16.57 -6.63 12.49
C LYS A 209 -17.96 -5.98 12.61
N GLU A 210 -18.69 -6.28 13.68
CA GLU A 210 -20.03 -5.77 13.93
C GLU A 210 -19.92 -4.47 14.74
N PRO A 211 -20.55 -3.37 14.32
CA PRO A 211 -20.57 -2.13 15.10
C PRO A 211 -21.10 -2.39 16.52
N ILE A 212 -20.49 -1.76 17.53
CA ILE A 212 -20.82 -2.00 18.93
C ILE A 212 -22.30 -1.76 19.24
N GLN A 213 -22.91 -0.74 18.62
CA GLN A 213 -24.34 -0.46 18.76
C GLN A 213 -25.22 -1.62 18.31
N LYS A 214 -24.91 -2.18 17.14
CA LYS A 214 -25.67 -3.29 16.57
C LYS A 214 -25.51 -4.55 17.43
N LEU A 215 -24.29 -4.79 17.95
CA LEU A 215 -24.01 -5.86 18.89
C LEU A 215 -24.85 -5.71 20.16
N LEU A 216 -24.87 -4.53 20.77
CA LEU A 216 -25.61 -4.25 22.01
C LEU A 216 -27.12 -4.36 21.79
N ASN A 217 -27.68 -3.74 20.75
CA ASN A 217 -29.10 -3.85 20.42
C ASN A 217 -29.54 -5.31 20.23
N ARG A 218 -28.74 -6.10 19.50
CA ARG A 218 -29.01 -7.53 19.29
C ARG A 218 -28.95 -8.33 20.59
N SER A 219 -27.98 -8.04 21.45
CA SER A 219 -27.83 -8.71 22.74
C SER A 219 -28.96 -8.35 23.71
N THR A 220 -29.32 -7.07 23.83
CA THR A 220 -30.44 -6.61 24.67
C THR A 220 -31.75 -7.27 24.25
N LYS A 221 -32.04 -7.30 22.94
CA LYS A 221 -33.23 -7.97 22.43
C LYS A 221 -33.28 -9.45 22.83
N LEU A 222 -32.16 -10.17 22.68
CA LEU A 222 -32.07 -11.57 23.08
C LEU A 222 -32.30 -11.76 24.60
N VAL A 223 -31.72 -10.88 25.43
CA VAL A 223 -31.93 -10.91 26.88
C VAL A 223 -33.40 -10.65 27.21
N GLY A 224 -34.02 -9.64 26.58
CA GLY A 224 -35.44 -9.33 26.74
C GLY A 224 -36.35 -10.50 26.32
N GLU A 225 -36.03 -11.18 25.23
CA GLU A 225 -36.73 -12.42 24.81
C GLU A 225 -36.61 -13.54 25.85
N LEU A 226 -35.44 -13.71 26.46
CA LEU A 226 -35.20 -14.72 27.50
C LEU A 226 -35.89 -14.37 28.83
N GLU A 227 -36.00 -13.08 29.16
CA GLU A 227 -36.65 -12.58 30.38
C GLU A 227 -38.18 -12.41 30.20
N GLY A 228 -38.70 -12.60 28.99
CA GLY A 228 -40.12 -12.41 28.67
C GLY A 228 -40.56 -10.95 28.54
N ASN A 229 -39.61 -10.01 28.46
CA ASN A 229 -39.82 -8.58 28.29
C ASN A 229 -39.08 -8.08 27.03
N PRO A 230 -39.64 -8.30 25.82
CA PRO A 230 -38.94 -8.00 24.58
C PRO A 230 -38.79 -6.49 24.30
N ASP A 231 -39.50 -5.63 25.03
CA ASP A 231 -39.56 -4.18 24.80
C ASP A 231 -38.50 -3.39 25.59
N VAL A 232 -37.47 -4.03 26.14
CA VAL A 232 -36.37 -3.33 26.84
C VAL A 232 -35.48 -2.62 25.81
N GLU A 233 -35.68 -1.30 25.67
CA GLU A 233 -34.80 -0.45 24.88
C GLU A 233 -33.52 -0.13 25.68
N PHE A 234 -32.37 -0.48 25.10
CA PHE A 234 -31.06 -0.04 25.61
C PHE A 234 -30.66 1.25 24.89
N SER A 235 -30.69 2.38 25.61
CA SER A 235 -30.21 3.66 25.07
C SER A 235 -28.69 3.76 25.21
N TRP A 236 -27.97 3.46 24.13
CA TRP A 236 -26.57 3.85 24.01
C TRP A 236 -26.48 5.11 23.16
N HIS A 237 -25.89 6.16 23.72
CA HIS A 237 -25.72 7.43 23.04
C HIS A 237 -24.45 7.36 22.17
N GLY A 238 -24.57 6.97 20.91
CA GLY A 238 -23.41 6.87 20.02
C GLY A 238 -23.68 6.74 18.52
N GLU A 239 -24.92 6.83 18.04
CA GLU A 239 -25.15 6.89 16.59
C GLU A 239 -24.79 8.29 16.08
N ILE A 240 -23.62 8.40 15.46
CA ILE A 240 -23.30 9.49 14.56
C ILE A 240 -23.88 9.08 13.20
N GLU A 241 -24.97 9.70 12.77
CA GLU A 241 -25.45 9.58 11.40
C GLU A 241 -24.32 9.98 10.45
N LYS A 242 -23.87 9.03 9.60
CA LYS A 242 -22.86 9.31 8.59
C LYS A 242 -23.52 10.04 7.42
N PRO A 243 -23.07 11.24 7.03
CA PRO A 243 -23.60 11.91 5.86
C PRO A 243 -23.39 11.10 4.57
N ASP A 244 -24.33 11.23 3.63
CA ASP A 244 -24.31 10.55 2.33
C ASP A 244 -23.19 11.02 1.39
N TYR A 245 -22.61 12.19 1.68
CA TYR A 245 -21.60 12.82 0.86
C TYR A 245 -20.63 13.62 1.72
N TYR A 246 -19.34 13.36 1.50
CA TYR A 246 -18.26 14.12 2.11
C TYR A 246 -17.52 14.90 1.01
N PRO A 247 -17.54 16.25 1.03
CA PRO A 247 -16.76 17.05 0.10
C PRO A 247 -15.27 16.86 0.37
N GLU A 248 -14.45 16.87 -0.69
CA GLU A 248 -12.99 16.75 -0.56
C GLU A 248 -12.42 17.94 0.24
N PRO A 249 -11.66 17.69 1.33
CA PRO A 249 -11.00 18.73 2.10
C PRO A 249 -9.96 19.48 1.25
N SER A 250 -9.70 20.75 1.57
CA SER A 250 -8.74 21.58 0.80
C SER A 250 -7.25 21.19 0.94
N GLY A 251 -6.95 20.11 1.68
CA GLY A 251 -5.67 19.40 1.74
C GLY A 251 -4.55 20.06 2.57
N ARG A 252 -3.97 19.28 3.49
CA ARG A 252 -2.59 19.49 4.01
C ARG A 252 -1.76 18.20 4.00
N ASP A 253 -2.32 17.04 4.36
CA ASP A 253 -1.60 15.75 4.38
C ASP A 253 -2.55 14.54 4.21
N HIS A 254 -2.48 13.87 3.06
CA HIS A 254 -3.38 12.74 2.74
C HIS A 254 -3.17 11.50 3.62
N PHE A 255 -2.00 11.33 4.24
CA PHE A 255 -1.77 10.20 5.14
C PHE A 255 -2.47 10.43 6.47
N LEU A 256 -2.35 11.63 7.05
CA LEU A 256 -3.02 11.97 8.30
C LEU A 256 -4.54 11.94 8.15
N ASP A 257 -5.06 12.45 7.03
CA ASP A 257 -6.49 12.39 6.71
C ASP A 257 -6.98 10.92 6.63
N PHE A 258 -6.16 10.03 6.06
CA PHE A 258 -6.47 8.59 6.03
C PHE A 258 -6.44 7.97 7.44
N VAL A 259 -5.44 8.30 8.27
CA VAL A 259 -5.26 7.74 9.62
C VAL A 259 -6.37 8.19 10.58
N GLU A 260 -6.73 9.48 10.56
CA GLU A 260 -7.85 10.03 11.34
C GLU A 260 -9.18 9.35 10.96
N ALA A 261 -9.42 9.11 9.67
CA ALA A 261 -10.61 8.40 9.21
C ALA A 261 -10.64 6.90 9.57
N GLN A 262 -9.48 6.30 9.86
CA GLN A 262 -9.42 4.95 10.43
C GLN A 262 -9.61 4.95 11.96
N GLU A 263 -9.89 6.11 12.57
CA GLU A 263 -10.01 6.30 14.03
C GLU A 263 -8.73 5.92 14.79
N TRP A 264 -7.57 6.06 14.13
CA TRP A 264 -6.27 5.71 14.74
C TRP A 264 -5.68 6.84 15.60
N ILE A 265 -6.10 8.08 15.38
CA ILE A 265 -5.67 9.29 16.11
C ILE A 265 -6.84 10.24 16.32
#